data_AF-A0A7V5T834-F1
#
_entry.id   AF-A0A7V5T834-F1
#
_cell.length_a   1.000
_cell.length_b   1.000
_cell.length_c   1.000
_cell.angle_alpha   90.00
_cell.angle_beta   90.00
_cell.angle_gamma   90.00
#
_symmetry.space_group_name_H-M   'P 1'
#
loop_
_entity.id
_entity.type
_entity.pdbx_description
1 polymer ?
#
loop_
_entity_poly.entity_id
_entity_poly.type
_entity_poly.pdbx_seq_one_letter_code
_entity_poly.pdbx_strand_id
1 'polypeptide(L)'
;MPAFKEMKTYRGQRLRLDLPDLLEYARFELSRNRSLRLEMSGPTMRPTIEEGDILTIEPVDVTTIRPQDIVLYATSSGTAVVQRVIALEERGGCTYAITRGDRAEVPGTPIALHQILGRVVAIERR
;
A
#
# COMPACT_ATOMS: atom_id res chain seq x y z
N MET A 1 -17.16 4.07 -22.26
CA MET A 1 -17.30 2.74 -21.62
C MET A 1 -15.91 2.10 -21.60
N PRO A 2 -15.15 2.13 -20.51
CA PRO A 2 -13.90 1.38 -20.48
C PRO A 2 -14.25 -0.10 -20.34
N ALA A 3 -13.65 -0.92 -21.21
CA ALA A 3 -13.79 -2.35 -21.21
C ALA A 3 -13.22 -2.91 -19.90
N PHE A 4 -14.04 -3.60 -19.12
CA PHE A 4 -13.59 -4.41 -17.99
C PHE A 4 -12.73 -5.53 -18.55
N LYS A 5 -11.42 -5.30 -18.56
CA LYS A 5 -10.43 -6.31 -18.93
C LYS A 5 -10.51 -7.44 -17.91
N GLU A 6 -10.56 -8.66 -18.41
CA GLU A 6 -10.74 -9.89 -17.63
C GLU A 6 -9.98 -9.85 -16.30
N MET A 7 -10.72 -9.78 -15.18
CA MET A 7 -10.17 -9.81 -13.84
C MET A 7 -9.60 -11.21 -13.59
N LYS A 8 -8.32 -11.39 -13.93
CA LYS A 8 -7.60 -12.65 -13.68
C LYS A 8 -7.60 -12.90 -12.17
N THR A 9 -8.12 -14.05 -11.76
CA THR A 9 -8.18 -14.43 -10.34
C THR A 9 -6.79 -14.87 -9.87
N TYR A 10 -6.00 -13.97 -9.30
CA TYR A 10 -4.62 -14.26 -8.83
C TYR A 10 -4.59 -14.99 -7.47
N ARG A 11 -5.31 -16.11 -7.34
CA ARG A 11 -5.36 -16.86 -6.07
C ARG A 11 -3.98 -17.44 -5.72
N GLY A 12 -3.39 -16.98 -4.61
CA GLY A 12 -2.20 -17.59 -4.00
C GLY A 12 -0.84 -17.29 -4.66
N GLN A 13 -0.78 -16.41 -5.66
CA GLN A 13 0.48 -15.99 -6.28
C GLN A 13 1.01 -14.69 -5.66
N ARG A 14 2.34 -14.57 -5.61
CA ARG A 14 3.05 -13.32 -5.32
C ARG A 14 2.73 -12.31 -6.43
N LEU A 15 2.21 -11.15 -6.07
CA LEU A 15 1.97 -10.06 -7.02
C LEU A 15 3.11 -9.06 -6.97
N ARG A 16 3.50 -8.49 -8.11
CA ARG A 16 4.50 -7.42 -8.12
C ARG A 16 3.83 -6.05 -7.98
N LEU A 17 4.48 -5.13 -7.27
CA LEU A 17 3.98 -3.77 -7.06
C LEU A 17 3.74 -2.98 -8.36
N ASP A 18 4.45 -3.32 -9.44
CA ASP A 18 4.39 -2.66 -10.75
C ASP A 18 3.34 -3.25 -11.73
N LEU A 19 2.52 -4.22 -11.28
CA LEU A 19 1.46 -4.79 -12.12
C LEU A 19 0.34 -3.75 -12.38
N PRO A 20 -0.10 -3.56 -13.65
CA PRO A 20 -1.12 -2.56 -14.00
C PRO A 20 -2.43 -2.67 -13.22
N ASP A 21 -2.88 -3.89 -12.93
CA ASP A 21 -4.18 -4.14 -12.27
C ASP A 21 -4.03 -4.40 -10.76
N LEU A 22 -2.84 -4.16 -10.19
CA LEU A 22 -2.56 -4.45 -8.78
C LEU A 22 -3.52 -3.71 -7.85
N LEU A 23 -3.81 -2.43 -8.14
CA LEU A 23 -4.64 -1.62 -7.27
C LEU A 23 -6.04 -2.23 -7.13
N GLU A 24 -6.65 -2.62 -8.25
CA GLU A 24 -7.98 -3.23 -8.27
C GLU A 24 -7.97 -4.57 -7.52
N TYR A 25 -6.95 -5.40 -7.77
CA TYR A 25 -6.81 -6.68 -7.09
C TYR A 25 -6.59 -6.53 -5.58
N ALA A 26 -5.69 -5.63 -5.16
CA ALA A 26 -5.41 -5.37 -3.75
C ALA A 26 -6.67 -4.88 -3.04
N ARG A 27 -7.42 -3.95 -3.65
CA ARG A 27 -8.71 -3.49 -3.13
C ARG A 27 -9.71 -4.65 -3.00
N PHE A 28 -9.78 -5.53 -4.00
CA PHE A 28 -10.69 -6.67 -4.00
C PHE A 28 -10.35 -7.69 -2.90
N GLU A 29 -9.08 -8.04 -2.71
CA GLU A 29 -8.70 -9.00 -1.67
C GLU A 29 -8.83 -8.41 -0.25
N LEU A 30 -8.31 -7.19 -0.03
CA LEU A 30 -8.31 -6.57 1.29
C LEU A 30 -9.72 -6.21 1.76
N SER A 31 -10.62 -5.81 0.85
CA SER A 31 -12.04 -5.56 1.21
C SER A 31 -12.80 -6.83 1.63
N ARG A 32 -12.32 -8.01 1.24
CA ARG A 32 -12.87 -9.31 1.66
C ARG A 32 -12.17 -9.87 2.89
N ASN A 33 -11.45 -9.01 3.61
CA ASN A 33 -10.68 -9.35 4.80
C ASN A 33 -9.62 -10.44 4.55
N ARG A 34 -9.01 -10.46 3.35
CA ARG A 34 -7.95 -11.42 2.97
C ARG A 34 -6.61 -10.71 2.90
N SER A 35 -5.57 -11.37 3.40
CA SER A 35 -4.21 -10.87 3.29
C SER A 35 -3.68 -11.00 1.87
N LEU A 36 -2.77 -10.10 1.51
CA LEU A 36 -2.10 -10.04 0.21
C LEU A 36 -0.60 -10.30 0.39
N ARG A 37 -0.03 -11.10 -0.52
CA ARG A 37 1.43 -11.25 -0.66
C ARG A 37 1.92 -10.44 -1.85
N LEU A 38 2.71 -9.41 -1.57
CA LEU A 38 3.20 -8.46 -2.55
C LEU A 38 4.72 -8.47 -2.61
N GLU A 39 5.27 -8.82 -3.77
CA GLU A 39 6.68 -8.65 -4.10
C GLU A 39 6.97 -7.18 -4.42
N MET A 40 7.94 -6.62 -3.70
CA MET A 40 8.31 -5.23 -3.81
C MET A 40 9.19 -4.97 -5.03
N SER A 41 8.91 -3.87 -5.71
CA SER A 41 9.71 -3.37 -6.82
C SER A 41 10.23 -1.96 -6.50
N GLY A 42 11.43 -1.67 -7.00
CA GLY A 42 12.06 -0.36 -6.89
C GLY A 42 12.70 -0.06 -5.52
N PRO A 43 13.39 1.10 -5.40
CA PRO A 43 14.29 1.36 -4.29
C PRO A 43 13.71 2.27 -3.19
N THR A 44 12.46 2.71 -3.30
CA THR A 44 11.89 3.82 -2.52
C THR A 44 11.82 3.53 -1.01
N MET A 45 11.67 2.26 -0.64
CA MET A 45 11.57 1.81 0.75
C MET A 45 12.88 1.25 1.32
N ARG A 46 14.00 1.36 0.59
CA ARG A 46 15.31 1.00 1.15
C ARG A 46 15.67 1.95 2.31
N PRO A 47 16.39 1.48 3.35
CA PRO A 47 16.94 0.13 3.52
C PRO A 47 15.95 -0.88 4.12
N THR A 48 14.78 -0.45 4.58
CA THR A 48 13.83 -1.31 5.29
C THR A 48 13.31 -2.44 4.41
N ILE A 49 12.93 -2.11 3.18
CA ILE A 49 12.39 -3.04 2.21
C ILE A 49 13.23 -2.95 0.94
N GLU A 50 13.71 -4.09 0.49
CA GLU A 50 14.50 -4.23 -0.71
C GLU A 50 13.67 -4.74 -1.88
N GLU A 51 14.20 -4.58 -3.08
CA GLU A 51 13.57 -5.12 -4.28
C GLU A 51 13.59 -6.65 -4.22
N GLY A 52 12.45 -7.28 -4.49
CA GLY A 52 12.27 -8.73 -4.35
C GLY A 52 11.84 -9.21 -2.96
N ASP A 53 11.84 -8.34 -1.93
CA ASP A 53 11.23 -8.68 -0.63
C ASP A 53 9.72 -8.97 -0.81
N ILE A 54 9.20 -9.95 -0.08
CA ILE A 54 7.77 -10.28 -0.08
C ILE A 54 7.10 -9.69 1.15
N LEU A 55 6.15 -8.79 0.94
CA LEU A 55 5.33 -8.20 1.99
C LEU A 55 4.08 -9.04 2.22
N THR A 56 3.72 -9.24 3.49
CA THR A 56 2.36 -9.63 3.88
C THR A 56 1.60 -8.39 4.28
N ILE A 57 0.52 -8.10 3.57
CA ILE A 57 -0.34 -6.94 3.79
C ILE A 57 -1.69 -7.43 4.28
N GLU A 58 -2.12 -6.91 5.42
CA GLU A 58 -3.43 -7.21 6.00
C GLU A 58 -4.40 -6.04 5.83
N PRO A 59 -5.71 -6.32 5.72
CA PRO A 59 -6.75 -5.31 5.86
C PRO A 59 -6.57 -4.56 7.18
N VAL A 60 -6.87 -3.26 7.19
CA VAL A 60 -6.64 -2.42 8.35
C VAL A 60 -7.87 -1.56 8.64
N ASP A 61 -8.25 -1.47 9.92
CA ASP A 61 -9.11 -0.39 10.37
C ASP A 61 -8.28 0.89 10.37
N VAL A 62 -8.64 1.82 9.50
CA VAL A 62 -7.88 3.04 9.26
C VAL A 62 -7.76 3.92 10.51
N THR A 63 -8.65 3.78 11.50
CA THR A 63 -8.56 4.50 12.78
C THR A 63 -7.41 4.02 13.67
N THR A 64 -6.91 2.80 13.38
CA THR A 64 -5.77 2.17 14.08
C THR A 64 -4.42 2.49 13.45
N ILE A 65 -4.39 3.24 12.35
CA ILE A 65 -3.15 3.67 11.71
C ILE A 65 -2.38 4.59 12.65
N ARG A 66 -1.07 4.37 12.74
CA ARG A 66 -0.16 5.16 13.56
C ARG A 66 1.10 5.53 12.78
N PRO A 67 1.80 6.60 13.18
CA PRO A 67 3.17 6.82 12.71
C PRO A 67 4.01 5.55 12.88
N GLN A 68 4.93 5.35 11.94
CA GLN A 68 5.77 4.16 11.74
C GLN A 68 5.11 2.96 11.03
N ASP A 69 3.77 2.93 10.90
CA ASP A 69 3.12 1.92 10.08
C ASP A 69 3.59 2.01 8.63
N ILE A 70 3.84 0.87 7.98
CA ILE A 70 4.06 0.80 6.53
C ILE A 70 2.73 0.37 5.90
N VAL A 71 2.23 1.17 4.96
CA VAL A 71 0.88 1.02 4.42
C VAL A 71 0.92 0.87 2.90
N LEU A 72 0.01 0.06 2.38
CA LEU A 72 -0.37 0.07 0.98
C LEU A 72 -1.55 1.02 0.82
N TYR A 73 -1.42 2.01 -0.06
CA TYR A 73 -2.48 2.97 -0.34
C TYR A 73 -2.63 3.25 -1.84
N ALA A 74 -3.79 3.79 -2.19
CA ALA A 74 -4.11 4.24 -3.54
C ALA A 74 -3.85 5.75 -3.66
N THR A 75 -3.00 6.15 -4.60
CA THR A 75 -2.86 7.57 -4.95
C THR A 75 -4.13 8.07 -5.65
N SER A 76 -4.32 9.40 -5.69
CA SER A 76 -5.40 10.00 -6.48
C SER A 76 -5.30 9.73 -7.99
N SER A 77 -4.12 9.34 -8.47
CA SER A 77 -3.88 8.92 -9.86
C SER A 77 -4.20 7.45 -10.13
N GLY A 78 -4.68 6.69 -9.13
CA GLY A 78 -5.00 5.27 -9.29
C GLY A 78 -3.79 4.34 -9.26
N THR A 79 -2.70 4.75 -8.61
CA THR A 79 -1.49 3.91 -8.47
C THR A 79 -1.41 3.34 -7.06
N ALA A 80 -1.03 2.07 -6.94
CA ALA A 80 -0.75 1.44 -5.65
C ALA A 80 0.66 1.82 -5.18
N VAL A 81 0.79 2.27 -3.93
CA VAL A 81 2.06 2.71 -3.35
C VAL A 81 2.23 2.14 -1.95
N VAL A 82 3.43 1.67 -1.64
CA VAL A 82 3.85 1.25 -0.30
C VAL A 82 4.81 2.29 0.28
N GLN A 83 4.42 2.92 1.39
CA GLN A 83 5.25 3.89 2.11
C GLN A 83 5.03 3.82 3.62
N ARG A 84 5.95 4.41 4.38
CA ARG A 84 5.83 4.56 5.83
C ARG A 84 5.03 5.81 6.18
N VAL A 85 4.06 5.67 7.07
CA VAL A 85 3.39 6.80 7.73
C VAL A 85 4.39 7.46 8.67
N ILE A 86 4.73 8.72 8.44
CA ILE A 86 5.65 9.47 9.31
C ILE A 86 4.90 10.37 10.30
N ALA A 87 3.68 10.78 9.96
CA ALA A 87 2.83 11.61 10.81
C ALA A 87 1.35 11.45 10.43
N LEU A 88 0.48 11.85 11.35
CA LEU A 88 -0.94 12.06 11.11
C LEU A 88 -1.26 13.53 11.37
N GLU A 89 -2.04 14.13 10.50
CA GLU A 89 -2.44 15.54 10.61
C GLU A 89 -3.95 15.68 10.52
N GLU A 90 -4.55 16.50 11.38
CA GLU A 90 -5.95 16.88 11.26
C GLU A 90 -6.09 18.17 10.47
N ARG A 91 -6.97 18.16 9.47
CA ARG A 91 -7.29 19.32 8.64
C ARG A 91 -8.79 19.34 8.39
N GLY A 92 -9.47 20.39 8.86
CA GLY A 92 -10.91 20.57 8.64
C GLY A 92 -11.78 19.43 9.18
N GLY A 93 -11.38 18.80 10.29
CA GLY A 93 -12.09 17.65 10.88
C GLY A 93 -11.81 16.30 10.22
N CYS A 94 -10.90 16.26 9.23
CA CYS A 94 -10.45 15.04 8.60
C CYS A 94 -8.99 14.74 8.96
N THR A 95 -8.68 13.48 9.25
CA THR A 95 -7.31 13.02 9.47
C THR A 95 -6.67 12.62 8.14
N TYR A 96 -5.43 13.07 7.94
CA TYR A 96 -4.58 12.74 6.80
C TYR A 96 -3.32 12.06 7.28
N ALA A 97 -2.88 11.03 6.54
CA ALA A 97 -1.57 10.43 6.74
C ALA A 97 -0.53 11.16 5.89
N ILE A 98 0.59 11.50 6.50
CA ILE A 98 1.79 11.94 5.81
C ILE A 98 2.66 10.72 5.62
N THR A 99 2.90 10.33 4.37
CA THR A 99 3.70 9.14 4.04
C THR A 99 5.02 9.53 3.41
N ARG A 100 6.03 8.70 3.59
CA ARG A 100 7.34 8.87 2.97
C ARG A 100 7.96 7.50 2.69
N GLY A 101 8.61 7.37 1.54
CA GLY A 101 9.49 6.22 1.31
C GLY A 101 10.73 6.34 2.21
N ASP A 102 11.23 5.24 2.77
CA ASP A 102 12.34 5.30 3.73
C ASP A 102 13.64 5.88 3.10
N ARG A 103 13.80 5.79 1.78
CA ARG A 103 14.89 6.42 1.02
C ARG A 103 14.55 7.83 0.53
N ALA A 104 13.29 8.23 0.56
CA ALA A 104 12.86 9.51 0.02
C ALA A 104 13.25 10.65 0.95
N GLU A 105 13.81 11.73 0.39
CA GLU A 105 14.18 12.92 1.15
C GLU A 105 12.94 13.67 1.64
N VAL A 106 11.94 13.78 0.76
CA VAL A 106 10.72 14.58 0.99
C VAL A 106 9.51 13.66 1.16
N PRO A 107 8.60 13.95 2.10
CA PRO A 107 7.31 13.27 2.19
C PRO A 107 6.47 13.41 0.92
N GLY A 108 5.59 12.44 0.68
CA GLY A 108 4.57 12.55 -0.35
C GLY A 108 3.47 13.55 0.03
N THR A 109 2.54 13.75 -0.91
CA THR A 109 1.31 14.52 -0.64
C THR A 109 0.50 13.85 0.48
N PRO A 110 -0.07 14.61 1.44
CA PRO A 110 -0.97 14.07 2.44
C PRO A 110 -2.10 13.25 1.80
N ILE A 111 -2.34 12.05 2.33
CA ILE A 111 -3.42 11.16 1.85
C ILE A 111 -4.51 11.05 2.90
N ALA A 112 -5.76 10.99 2.46
CA ALA A 112 -6.86 10.71 3.37
C ALA A 112 -6.79 9.25 3.84
N LEU A 113 -7.18 8.98 5.08
CA LEU A 113 -7.09 7.63 5.66
C LEU A 113 -7.82 6.56 4.85
N HIS A 114 -8.94 6.89 4.18
CA HIS A 114 -9.68 5.95 3.32
C HIS A 114 -8.92 5.52 2.06
N GLN A 115 -7.81 6.19 1.71
CA GLN A 115 -6.95 5.77 0.61
C GLN A 115 -6.05 4.60 1.00
N ILE A 116 -5.86 4.35 2.30
CA ILE A 116 -5.10 3.21 2.81
C ILE A 116 -5.94 1.95 2.62
N LEU A 117 -5.36 0.96 1.94
CA LEU A 117 -6.00 -0.32 1.63
C LEU A 117 -5.65 -1.38 2.67
N GLY A 118 -4.43 -1.33 3.20
CA GLY A 118 -3.92 -2.32 4.14
C GLY A 118 -2.60 -1.89 4.77
N ARG A 119 -2.20 -2.61 5.82
CA ARG A 119 -0.95 -2.41 6.54
C ARG A 119 -0.02 -3.60 6.33
N VAL A 120 1.27 -3.33 6.14
CA VAL A 120 2.30 -4.37 6.10
C VAL A 120 2.51 -4.92 7.50
N VAL A 121 2.37 -6.23 7.67
CA VAL A 121 2.53 -6.93 8.96
C VAL A 121 3.76 -7.84 8.99
N ALA A 122 4.30 -8.21 7.83
CA ALA A 122 5.52 -9.01 7.74
C ALA A 122 6.30 -8.69 6.45
N ILE A 123 7.63 -8.83 6.53
CA ILE A 123 8.58 -8.70 5.42
C ILE A 123 9.39 -10.00 5.39
N GLU A 124 9.37 -10.71 4.27
CA GLU A 124 10.19 -11.90 4.01
C GLU A 124 11.32 -11.52 3.05
N ARG A 125 12.56 -11.62 3.55
CA ARG A 125 13.80 -11.41 2.79
C ARG A 125 14.45 -12.76 2.48
N ARG A 126 14.95 -12.92 1.26
CA ARG A 126 15.70 -14.10 0.83
C ARG A 126 17.18 -14.02 1.21
#